data_AF-A0A534UF91-F1
#
_entry.id   AF-A0A534UF91-F1
#
_cell.length_a   1.000
_cell.length_b   1.000
_cell.length_c   1.000
_cell.angle_alpha   90.00
_cell.angle_beta   90.00
_cell.angle_gamma   90.00
#
_symmetry.space_group_name_H-M   'P 1'
#
loop_
_entity.id
_entity.type
_entity.pdbx_description
1 polymer ?
#
loop_
_entity_poly.entity_id
_entity_poly.type
_entity_poly.pdbx_seq_one_letter_code
_entity_poly.pdbx_strand_id
1 'polypeptide(L)'
;MTAARPLRDATVATLGLLAAIHAGSGGLTRLDPALLGYLAATVAAGFATVYRMSAFWRRPASAFYVRTLLGTVRHPRRLGQMLRGAARDLAAQRFIARRSRARWLAHLLLSGGTLASFAITLPLVWGWLHFEAEEQRTYRAFFLSIPVTRFAVDGAVGWLVFHALSLAAVTVVFGSAYFLVVRLRARRQPGTTGGFHLSPLLLLLVVALTGLALPVAGRSGSPGLFQAAATVHEVSVIVLLLALPFSKLAHLLIRPLQLGVQVVRAPGVPRVSCAGCGAALAPAAQRDAVEGLLEARGFRLAGYQRRCPACRRRQVAAAQAELLGAQFQPRPAGTRASGETA
;
A
#
# COMPACT_ATOMS: atom_id res chain seq x y z
N MET A 1 -22.67 2.11 12.69
CA MET A 1 -22.37 1.38 11.44
C MET A 1 -22.45 -0.10 11.77
N THR A 2 -23.44 -0.82 11.26
CA THR A 2 -23.60 -2.26 11.55
C THR A 2 -22.46 -3.05 10.91
N ALA A 3 -21.84 -3.97 11.65
CA ALA A 3 -20.73 -4.81 11.18
C ALA A 3 -21.13 -5.74 10.01
N ALA A 4 -22.42 -5.85 9.72
CA ALA A 4 -22.99 -6.69 8.67
C ALA A 4 -22.47 -6.37 7.26
N ARG A 5 -22.30 -5.09 6.90
CA ARG A 5 -21.88 -4.72 5.53
C ARG A 5 -20.42 -5.11 5.25
N PRO A 6 -19.45 -4.81 6.13
CA PRO A 6 -18.08 -5.28 5.92
C PRO A 6 -17.92 -6.79 5.88
N LEU A 7 -18.68 -7.51 6.71
CA LEU A 7 -18.69 -8.97 6.72
C LEU A 7 -19.19 -9.52 5.38
N ARG A 8 -20.34 -9.03 4.90
CA ARG A 8 -20.91 -9.44 3.60
C ARG A 8 -19.92 -9.25 2.46
N ASP A 9 -19.31 -8.08 2.36
CA ASP A 9 -18.37 -7.79 1.26
C ASP A 9 -17.13 -8.70 1.33
N ALA A 10 -16.65 -9.03 2.53
CA ALA A 10 -15.57 -9.98 2.73
C ALA A 10 -15.96 -11.40 2.31
N THR A 11 -17.14 -11.88 2.72
CA THR A 11 -17.67 -13.19 2.33
C THR A 11 -17.83 -13.30 0.82
N VAL A 12 -18.44 -12.30 0.16
CA VAL A 12 -18.61 -12.30 -1.31
C VAL A 12 -17.25 -12.31 -2.02
N ALA A 13 -16.30 -11.50 -1.56
CA ALA A 13 -14.96 -11.48 -2.16
C ALA A 13 -14.21 -12.80 -1.95
N THR A 14 -14.35 -13.44 -0.79
CA THR A 14 -13.76 -14.76 -0.52
C THR A 14 -14.38 -15.83 -1.40
N LEU A 15 -15.70 -15.87 -1.56
CA LEU A 15 -16.36 -16.80 -2.48
C LEU A 15 -15.91 -16.58 -3.93
N GLY A 16 -15.79 -15.32 -4.36
CA GLY A 16 -15.25 -14.97 -5.68
C GLY A 16 -13.80 -15.40 -5.86
N LEU A 17 -12.96 -15.25 -4.83
CA LEU A 17 -11.58 -15.72 -4.85
C LEU A 17 -11.50 -17.25 -4.95
N LEU A 18 -12.30 -17.98 -4.17
CA LEU A 18 -12.37 -19.44 -4.23
C LEU A 18 -12.83 -19.93 -5.61
N ALA A 19 -13.83 -19.27 -6.21
CA ALA A 19 -14.27 -19.57 -7.56
C ALA A 19 -13.16 -19.32 -8.60
N ALA A 20 -12.41 -18.21 -8.46
CA ALA A 20 -11.30 -17.90 -9.35
C ALA A 20 -10.12 -18.90 -9.20
N ILE A 21 -9.83 -19.34 -7.99
CA ILE A 21 -8.85 -20.40 -7.72
C ILE A 21 -9.31 -21.71 -8.38
N HIS A 22 -10.55 -22.12 -8.16
CA HIS A 22 -11.12 -23.33 -8.75
C HIS A 22 -11.05 -23.31 -10.29
N ALA A 23 -11.46 -22.20 -10.91
CA ALA A 23 -11.40 -22.05 -12.37
C ALA A 23 -9.97 -22.07 -12.92
N GLY A 24 -9.06 -21.28 -12.32
CA GLY A 24 -7.68 -21.16 -12.81
C GLY A 24 -6.80 -22.38 -12.57
N SER A 25 -7.11 -23.20 -11.55
CA SER A 25 -6.40 -24.44 -11.22
C SER A 25 -6.92 -25.68 -11.95
N GLY A 26 -7.93 -25.55 -12.81
CA GLY A 26 -8.55 -26.70 -13.50
C GLY A 26 -9.36 -27.59 -12.60
N GLY A 27 -10.23 -27.00 -11.78
CA GLY A 27 -11.00 -27.76 -10.81
C GLY A 27 -10.13 -28.32 -9.68
N LEU A 28 -9.11 -27.58 -9.25
CA LEU A 28 -8.18 -27.93 -8.16
C LEU A 28 -7.17 -29.05 -8.45
N THR A 29 -7.19 -29.62 -9.65
CA THR A 29 -6.29 -30.73 -10.06
C THR A 29 -4.81 -30.36 -10.10
N ARG A 30 -4.50 -29.06 -10.25
CA ARG A 30 -3.13 -28.53 -10.34
C ARG A 30 -2.66 -27.83 -9.07
N LEU A 31 -3.34 -28.02 -7.95
CA LEU A 31 -2.84 -27.54 -6.68
C LEU A 31 -1.71 -28.45 -6.20
N ASP A 32 -0.59 -27.83 -5.84
CA ASP A 32 0.50 -28.51 -5.16
C ASP A 32 0.13 -28.71 -3.67
N PRO A 33 0.11 -29.95 -3.15
CA PRO A 33 -0.14 -30.21 -1.74
C PRO A 33 0.79 -29.45 -0.80
N ALA A 34 2.05 -29.22 -1.20
CA ALA A 34 3.02 -28.46 -0.42
C ALA A 34 2.67 -26.97 -0.28
N LEU A 35 1.74 -26.47 -1.10
CA LEU A 35 1.30 -25.07 -1.09
C LEU A 35 -0.03 -24.85 -0.35
N LEU A 36 -0.66 -25.89 0.21
CA LEU A 36 -1.99 -25.79 0.82
C LEU A 36 -2.04 -24.86 2.03
N GLY A 37 -1.01 -24.83 2.88
CA GLY A 37 -0.96 -23.91 4.01
C GLY A 37 -0.86 -22.45 3.56
N TYR A 38 -0.07 -22.18 2.53
CA TYR A 38 -0.04 -20.87 1.87
C TYR A 38 -1.39 -20.51 1.24
N LEU A 39 -2.07 -21.47 0.59
CA LEU A 39 -3.39 -21.26 -0.01
C LEU A 39 -4.41 -20.82 1.05
N ALA A 40 -4.52 -21.57 2.14
CA ALA A 40 -5.39 -21.24 3.26
C ALA A 40 -5.08 -19.84 3.82
N ALA A 41 -3.79 -19.52 3.99
CA ALA A 41 -3.36 -18.21 4.46
C ALA A 41 -3.70 -17.07 3.48
N THR A 42 -3.56 -17.27 2.17
CA THR A 42 -3.95 -16.25 1.17
C THR A 42 -5.45 -15.98 1.16
N VAL A 43 -6.27 -17.03 1.32
CA VAL A 43 -7.74 -16.89 1.41
C VAL A 43 -8.13 -16.14 2.69
N ALA A 44 -7.56 -16.51 3.84
CA ALA A 44 -7.81 -15.86 5.12
C ALA A 44 -7.34 -14.39 5.12
N ALA A 45 -6.13 -14.13 4.59
CA ALA A 45 -5.61 -12.77 4.45
C ALA A 45 -6.46 -11.93 3.47
N GLY A 46 -6.96 -12.55 2.39
CA GLY A 46 -7.91 -11.93 1.46
C GLY A 46 -9.20 -11.50 2.16
N PHE A 47 -9.82 -12.40 2.92
CA PHE A 47 -11.01 -12.11 3.74
C PHE A 47 -10.74 -10.93 4.70
N ALA A 48 -9.69 -11.04 5.52
CA ALA A 48 -9.35 -10.02 6.52
C ALA A 48 -9.06 -8.66 5.88
N THR A 49 -8.39 -8.66 4.72
CA THR A 49 -8.11 -7.48 3.92
C THR A 49 -9.38 -6.81 3.43
N VAL A 50 -10.29 -7.55 2.79
CA VAL A 50 -11.55 -7.00 2.27
C VAL A 50 -12.44 -6.51 3.40
N TYR A 51 -12.55 -7.27 4.50
CA TYR A 51 -13.29 -6.86 5.68
C TYR A 51 -12.79 -5.51 6.20
N ARG A 52 -11.48 -5.41 6.45
CA ARG A 52 -10.87 -4.19 6.99
C ARG A 52 -10.99 -3.02 6.01
N MET A 53 -10.75 -3.25 4.72
CA MET A 53 -10.82 -2.20 3.71
C MET A 53 -12.23 -1.69 3.52
N SER A 54 -13.24 -2.56 3.47
CA SER A 54 -14.61 -2.10 3.29
C SER A 54 -15.15 -1.42 4.56
N ALA A 55 -14.71 -1.84 5.75
CA ALA A 55 -14.96 -1.09 6.99
C ALA A 55 -14.28 0.29 6.97
N PHE A 56 -13.02 0.36 6.51
CA PHE A 56 -12.26 1.60 6.41
C PHE A 56 -12.87 2.57 5.38
N TRP A 57 -13.25 2.10 4.20
CA TRP A 57 -13.82 2.90 3.11
C TRP A 57 -15.20 3.46 3.42
N ARG A 58 -15.94 2.85 4.34
CA ARG A 58 -17.25 3.33 4.77
C ARG A 58 -17.19 4.34 5.91
N ARG A 59 -16.02 4.61 6.49
CA ARG A 59 -15.88 5.68 7.48
C ARG A 59 -16.25 7.01 6.80
N PRO A 60 -17.06 7.87 7.43
CA PRO A 60 -17.49 9.12 6.83
C PRO A 60 -16.36 9.97 6.21
N ALA A 61 -15.18 10.00 6.87
CA ALA A 61 -13.99 10.73 6.40
C ALA A 61 -13.34 10.17 5.12
N SER A 62 -13.45 8.87 4.85
CA SER A 62 -12.88 8.21 3.67
C SER A 62 -13.93 7.99 2.59
N ALA A 63 -15.19 7.75 2.97
CA ALA A 63 -16.29 7.43 2.08
C ALA A 63 -16.53 8.50 1.01
N PHE A 64 -16.30 9.77 1.35
CA PHE A 64 -16.36 10.87 0.38
C PHE A 64 -15.37 10.68 -0.79
N TYR A 65 -14.11 10.35 -0.50
CA TYR A 65 -13.10 10.11 -1.52
C TYR A 65 -13.40 8.83 -2.33
N VAL A 66 -13.91 7.79 -1.68
CA VAL A 66 -14.31 6.54 -2.34
C VAL A 66 -15.44 6.79 -3.33
N ARG A 67 -16.51 7.52 -2.92
CA ARG A 67 -17.63 7.85 -3.82
C ARG A 67 -17.17 8.66 -5.03
N THR A 68 -16.29 9.62 -4.82
CA THR A 68 -15.72 10.43 -5.91
C THR A 68 -14.89 9.58 -6.87
N LEU A 69 -14.08 8.66 -6.33
CA LEU A 69 -13.30 7.72 -7.12
C LEU A 69 -14.21 6.78 -7.94
N LEU A 70 -15.23 6.19 -7.31
CA LEU A 70 -16.20 5.30 -7.99
C LEU A 70 -17.00 6.05 -9.07
N GLY A 71 -17.38 7.31 -8.85
CA GLY A 71 -18.00 8.14 -9.88
C GLY A 71 -17.09 8.35 -11.09
N THR A 72 -15.77 8.42 -10.88
CA THR A 72 -14.78 8.55 -11.96
C THR A 72 -14.67 7.29 -12.81
N VAL A 73 -14.99 6.11 -12.26
CA VAL A 73 -14.98 4.84 -13.02
C VAL A 73 -15.96 4.87 -14.18
N ARG A 74 -17.05 5.65 -14.07
CA ARG A 74 -18.03 5.84 -15.16
C ARG A 74 -17.51 6.71 -16.31
N HIS A 75 -16.31 7.28 -16.18
CA HIS A 75 -15.71 8.16 -17.18
C HIS A 75 -14.36 7.59 -17.65
N PRO A 76 -14.36 6.69 -18.66
CA PRO A 76 -13.20 5.87 -19.01
C PRO A 76 -11.97 6.70 -19.42
N ARG A 77 -12.17 7.83 -20.12
CA ARG A 77 -11.07 8.74 -20.49
C ARG A 77 -10.37 9.35 -19.27
N ARG A 78 -11.14 9.82 -18.28
CA ARG A 78 -10.61 10.39 -17.03
C ARG A 78 -9.95 9.32 -16.16
N LEU A 79 -10.59 8.14 -16.07
CA LEU A 79 -10.03 6.98 -15.39
C LEU A 79 -8.68 6.56 -16.00
N GLY A 80 -8.59 6.45 -17.33
CA GLY A 80 -7.36 6.05 -18.02
C GLY A 80 -6.22 7.06 -17.87
N GLN A 81 -6.51 8.37 -17.82
CA GLN A 81 -5.50 9.39 -17.54
C GLN A 81 -5.01 9.30 -16.09
N MET A 82 -5.92 9.14 -15.13
CA MET A 82 -5.60 8.99 -13.71
C MET A 82 -4.76 7.74 -13.44
N LEU A 83 -5.14 6.59 -14.02
CA LEU A 83 -4.41 5.33 -13.87
C LEU A 83 -3.00 5.41 -14.49
N ARG A 84 -2.84 6.07 -15.65
CA ARG A 84 -1.51 6.30 -16.24
C ARG A 84 -0.64 7.19 -15.37
N GLY A 85 -1.19 8.26 -14.80
CA GLY A 85 -0.48 9.10 -13.83
C GLY A 85 -0.06 8.32 -12.59
N ALA A 86 -1.00 7.55 -12.02
CA ALA A 86 -0.77 6.69 -10.86
C ALA A 86 0.32 5.64 -11.11
N ALA A 87 0.28 4.96 -12.26
CA ALA A 87 1.26 3.95 -12.63
C ALA A 87 2.66 4.56 -12.75
N ARG A 88 2.80 5.72 -13.39
CA ARG A 88 4.08 6.45 -13.47
C ARG A 88 4.60 6.83 -12.08
N ASP A 89 3.73 7.34 -11.21
CA ASP A 89 4.11 7.74 -9.85
C ASP A 89 4.46 6.53 -8.96
N LEU A 90 3.77 5.40 -9.15
CA LEU A 90 4.02 4.15 -8.45
C LEU A 90 5.35 3.51 -8.87
N ALA A 91 5.63 3.48 -10.17
CA ALA A 91 6.86 2.92 -10.73
C ALA A 91 8.07 3.80 -10.43
N ALA A 92 7.96 5.11 -10.66
CA ALA A 92 9.12 5.99 -10.57
C ALA A 92 9.42 6.45 -9.14
N GLN A 93 8.42 6.42 -8.23
CA GLN A 93 8.55 6.81 -6.82
C GLN A 93 9.34 8.13 -6.60
N ARG A 94 9.27 9.05 -7.58
CA ARG A 94 10.18 10.22 -7.72
C ARG A 94 10.16 11.17 -6.53
N PHE A 95 9.07 11.18 -5.78
CA PHE A 95 8.94 11.95 -4.55
C PHE A 95 10.02 11.59 -3.52
N ILE A 96 10.42 10.31 -3.41
CA ILE A 96 11.45 9.87 -2.46
C ILE A 96 12.83 10.29 -2.94
N ALA A 97 13.08 10.19 -4.26
CA ALA A 97 14.37 10.54 -4.87
C ALA A 97 14.78 12.00 -4.60
N ARG A 98 13.81 12.93 -4.59
CA ARG A 98 14.05 14.34 -4.28
C ARG A 98 14.51 14.60 -2.84
N ARG A 99 14.24 13.68 -1.91
CA ARG A 99 14.65 13.81 -0.50
C ARG A 99 15.92 13.04 -0.18
N SER A 100 16.12 11.86 -0.78
CA SER A 100 17.34 11.05 -0.62
C SER A 100 17.36 9.92 -1.65
N ARG A 101 18.44 9.86 -2.45
CA ARG A 101 18.67 8.79 -3.44
C ARG A 101 18.81 7.42 -2.77
N ALA A 102 19.51 7.35 -1.64
CA ALA A 102 19.69 6.10 -0.88
C ALA A 102 18.35 5.54 -0.38
N ARG A 103 17.48 6.39 0.18
CA ARG A 103 16.13 5.98 0.61
C ARG A 103 15.25 5.57 -0.57
N TRP A 104 15.41 6.21 -1.72
CA TRP A 104 14.68 5.86 -2.93
C TRP A 104 15.09 4.49 -3.45
N LEU A 105 16.39 4.21 -3.60
CA LEU A 105 16.88 2.91 -4.03
C LEU A 105 16.46 1.80 -3.06
N ALA A 106 16.64 2.00 -1.75
CA ALA A 106 16.23 1.03 -0.74
C ALA A 106 14.71 0.76 -0.79
N HIS A 107 13.89 1.79 -1.05
CA HIS A 107 12.45 1.61 -1.21
C HIS A 107 12.10 0.89 -2.50
N LEU A 108 12.80 1.17 -3.61
CA LEU A 108 12.62 0.46 -4.88
C LEU A 108 12.97 -1.03 -4.73
N LEU A 109 14.08 -1.36 -4.07
CA LEU A 109 14.46 -2.74 -3.77
C LEU A 109 13.42 -3.43 -2.88
N LEU A 110 13.00 -2.79 -1.79
CA LEU A 110 12.01 -3.36 -0.87
C LEU A 110 10.64 -3.56 -1.54
N SER A 111 10.11 -2.53 -2.19
CA SER A 111 8.78 -2.57 -2.81
C SER A 111 8.75 -3.38 -4.10
N GLY A 112 9.79 -3.29 -4.92
CA GLY A 112 9.93 -4.09 -6.14
C GLY A 112 10.11 -5.57 -5.84
N GLY A 113 11.00 -5.92 -4.91
CA GLY A 113 11.20 -7.29 -4.48
C GLY A 113 9.95 -7.92 -3.90
N THR A 114 9.28 -7.24 -2.96
CA THR A 114 8.03 -7.75 -2.37
C THR A 114 6.91 -7.90 -3.40
N LEU A 115 6.75 -6.93 -4.31
CA LEU A 115 5.73 -7.02 -5.37
C LEU A 115 6.04 -8.17 -6.35
N ALA A 116 7.30 -8.34 -6.75
CA ALA A 116 7.73 -9.45 -7.61
C ALA A 116 7.50 -10.80 -6.93
N SER A 117 7.82 -10.93 -5.64
CA SER A 117 7.52 -12.14 -4.87
C SER A 117 6.04 -12.48 -4.91
N PHE A 118 5.15 -11.54 -4.58
CA PHE A 118 3.70 -11.79 -4.64
C PHE A 118 3.18 -12.08 -6.06
N ALA A 119 3.73 -11.40 -7.07
CA ALA A 119 3.34 -11.61 -8.46
C ALA A 119 3.69 -13.01 -8.96
N ILE A 120 4.73 -13.65 -8.40
CA ILE A 120 5.14 -15.01 -8.73
C ILE A 120 4.43 -16.03 -7.82
N THR A 121 4.41 -15.80 -6.50
CA THR A 121 3.91 -16.81 -5.54
C THR A 121 2.39 -16.95 -5.54
N LEU A 122 1.62 -15.86 -5.74
CA LEU A 122 0.15 -15.99 -5.74
C LEU A 122 -0.35 -16.89 -6.88
N PRO A 123 0.09 -16.71 -8.14
CA PRO A 123 -0.28 -17.66 -9.20
C PRO A 123 0.14 -19.10 -8.93
N LEU A 124 1.32 -19.33 -8.34
CA LEU A 124 1.77 -20.68 -7.96
C LEU A 124 0.85 -21.31 -6.90
N VAL A 125 0.59 -20.57 -5.81
CA VAL A 125 -0.24 -21.03 -4.69
C VAL A 125 -1.69 -21.27 -5.13
N TRP A 126 -2.21 -20.48 -6.07
CA TRP A 126 -3.56 -20.65 -6.60
C TRP A 126 -3.67 -21.71 -7.70
N GLY A 127 -2.56 -22.37 -8.08
CA GLY A 127 -2.51 -23.33 -9.18
C GLY A 127 -2.72 -22.69 -10.56
N TRP A 128 -2.64 -21.36 -10.67
CA TRP A 128 -2.76 -20.62 -11.93
C TRP A 128 -1.48 -20.71 -12.74
N LEU A 129 -0.32 -20.79 -12.08
CA LEU A 129 0.97 -21.01 -12.70
C LEU A 129 1.50 -22.37 -12.25
N HIS A 130 1.89 -23.22 -13.19
CA HIS A 130 2.59 -24.48 -12.93
C HIS A 130 3.54 -24.81 -14.08
N PHE A 131 4.46 -25.73 -13.80
CA PHE A 131 5.48 -26.15 -14.74
C PHE A 131 5.45 -27.66 -14.87
N GLU A 132 5.43 -28.15 -16.11
CA GLU A 132 5.53 -29.57 -16.41
C GLU A 132 6.89 -29.84 -17.05
N ALA A 133 7.55 -30.91 -16.62
CA ALA A 133 8.79 -31.36 -17.24
C ALA A 133 8.46 -32.08 -18.56
N GLU A 134 9.06 -31.64 -19.66
CA GLU A 134 9.04 -32.31 -20.95
C GLU A 134 10.38 -33.06 -21.15
N GLU A 135 10.53 -33.78 -22.26
CA GLU A 135 11.78 -34.49 -22.59
C GLU A 135 12.98 -33.52 -22.71
N GLN A 136 14.20 -34.04 -22.53
CA GLN A 136 15.46 -33.31 -22.79
C GLN A 136 15.70 -32.05 -21.93
N ARG A 137 15.37 -32.08 -20.62
CA ARG A 137 15.59 -30.97 -19.68
C ARG A 137 14.88 -29.67 -20.13
N THR A 138 13.69 -29.83 -20.72
CA THR A 138 12.82 -28.71 -21.06
C THR A 138 11.63 -28.67 -20.11
N TYR A 139 11.16 -27.46 -19.81
CA TYR A 139 9.94 -27.26 -19.03
C TYR A 139 8.93 -26.48 -19.87
N ARG A 140 7.65 -26.84 -19.69
CA ARG A 140 6.53 -26.09 -20.23
C ARG A 140 5.82 -25.35 -19.10
N ALA A 141 5.71 -24.04 -19.25
CA ALA A 141 4.97 -23.18 -18.34
C ALA A 141 3.51 -23.06 -18.79
N PHE A 142 2.60 -23.22 -17.85
CA PHE A 142 1.17 -23.05 -18.05
C PHE A 142 0.66 -21.91 -17.17
N PHE A 143 -0.18 -21.06 -17.73
CA PHE A 143 -0.88 -19.99 -17.01
C PHE A 143 -2.39 -20.12 -17.24
N LEU A 144 -3.16 -20.22 -16.16
CA LEU A 144 -4.61 -20.43 -16.20
C LEU A 144 -5.01 -21.60 -17.10
N SER A 145 -4.27 -22.71 -17.02
CA SER A 145 -4.48 -23.92 -17.85
C SER A 145 -4.10 -23.77 -19.33
N ILE A 146 -3.58 -22.61 -19.74
CA ILE A 146 -3.16 -22.35 -21.11
C ILE A 146 -1.65 -22.49 -21.19
N PRO A 147 -1.10 -23.31 -22.11
CA PRO A 147 0.34 -23.39 -22.30
C PRO A 147 0.86 -22.05 -22.81
N VAL A 148 1.84 -21.46 -22.11
CA VAL A 148 2.36 -20.13 -22.44
C VAL A 148 3.68 -20.22 -23.19
N THR A 149 4.63 -20.98 -22.66
CA THR A 149 5.99 -21.03 -23.21
C THR A 149 6.71 -22.32 -22.84
N ARG A 150 7.66 -22.70 -23.69
CA ARG A 150 8.61 -23.80 -23.48
C ARG A 150 10.01 -23.21 -23.33
N PHE A 151 10.78 -23.68 -22.36
CA PHE A 151 12.13 -23.21 -22.14
C PHE A 151 13.05 -24.34 -21.67
N ALA A 152 14.31 -24.29 -22.09
CA ALA A 152 15.36 -25.17 -21.58
C ALA A 152 15.81 -24.71 -20.20
N VAL A 153 16.07 -25.65 -19.29
CA VAL A 153 16.56 -25.37 -17.92
C VAL A 153 17.86 -24.60 -17.96
N ASP A 154 18.76 -24.99 -18.87
CA ASP A 154 20.13 -24.45 -18.96
C ASP A 154 20.18 -23.11 -19.73
N GLY A 155 19.04 -22.62 -20.23
CA GLY A 155 18.92 -21.34 -20.93
C GLY A 155 18.69 -20.15 -19.99
N ALA A 156 18.90 -18.93 -20.50
CA ALA A 156 18.73 -17.69 -19.72
C ALA A 156 17.32 -17.54 -19.12
N VAL A 157 16.28 -17.96 -19.85
CA VAL A 157 14.89 -17.95 -19.37
C VAL A 157 14.71 -18.95 -18.22
N GLY A 158 15.22 -20.17 -18.38
CA GLY A 158 15.16 -21.20 -17.33
C GLY A 158 15.88 -20.73 -16.06
N TRP A 159 17.10 -20.22 -16.20
CA TRP A 159 17.84 -19.64 -15.08
C TRP A 159 17.04 -18.56 -14.36
N LEU A 160 16.44 -17.63 -15.10
CA LEU A 160 15.62 -16.57 -14.51
C LEU A 160 14.40 -17.13 -13.78
N VAL A 161 13.65 -18.05 -14.40
CA VAL A 161 12.45 -18.65 -13.78
C VAL A 161 12.79 -19.36 -12.47
N PHE A 162 13.86 -20.16 -12.43
CA PHE A 162 14.29 -20.87 -11.22
C PHE A 162 14.92 -19.97 -10.15
N HIS A 163 15.45 -18.79 -10.51
CA HIS A 163 16.09 -17.86 -9.56
C HIS A 163 15.26 -16.60 -9.26
N ALA A 164 14.12 -16.39 -9.92
CA ALA A 164 13.35 -15.15 -9.81
C ALA A 164 12.93 -14.84 -8.36
N LEU A 165 12.48 -15.85 -7.61
CA LEU A 165 12.13 -15.70 -6.20
C LEU A 165 13.34 -15.41 -5.32
N SER A 166 14.49 -16.03 -5.59
CA SER A 166 15.73 -15.74 -4.88
C SER A 166 16.22 -14.32 -5.15
N LEU A 167 16.18 -13.86 -6.41
CA LEU A 167 16.52 -12.47 -6.77
C LEU A 167 15.59 -11.47 -6.08
N ALA A 168 14.27 -11.74 -6.08
CA ALA A 168 13.31 -10.94 -5.36
C ALA A 168 13.63 -10.88 -3.86
N ALA A 169 13.92 -12.03 -3.23
CA ALA A 169 14.30 -12.10 -1.82
C ALA A 169 15.57 -11.29 -1.51
N VAL A 170 16.61 -11.37 -2.36
CA VAL A 170 17.83 -10.55 -2.20
C VAL A 170 17.50 -9.06 -2.18
N THR A 171 16.66 -8.58 -3.11
CA THR A 171 16.26 -7.16 -3.12
C THR A 171 15.47 -6.77 -1.87
N VAL A 172 14.60 -7.66 -1.35
CA VAL A 172 13.87 -7.45 -0.09
C VAL A 172 14.82 -7.39 1.10
N VAL A 173 15.84 -8.26 1.16
CA VAL A 173 16.86 -8.24 2.23
C VAL A 173 17.57 -6.90 2.26
N PHE A 174 18.11 -6.43 1.13
CA PHE A 174 18.82 -5.15 1.09
C PHE A 174 17.92 -3.97 1.44
N GLY A 175 16.71 -3.91 0.89
CA GLY A 175 15.76 -2.84 1.16
C GLY A 175 15.30 -2.80 2.62
N SER A 176 14.94 -3.96 3.19
CA SER A 176 14.47 -4.08 4.57
C SER A 176 15.59 -3.83 5.57
N ALA A 177 16.80 -4.38 5.35
CA ALA A 177 17.97 -4.16 6.19
C ALA A 177 18.35 -2.67 6.22
N TYR A 178 18.37 -1.99 5.08
CA TYR A 178 18.66 -0.55 5.03
C TYR A 178 17.68 0.25 5.92
N PHE A 179 16.37 0.05 5.76
CA PHE A 179 15.38 0.77 6.58
C PHE A 179 15.42 0.37 8.05
N LEU A 180 15.73 -0.88 8.35
CA LEU A 180 15.88 -1.37 9.72
C LEU A 180 17.07 -0.68 10.40
N VAL A 181 18.25 -0.63 9.75
CA VAL A 181 19.45 0.03 10.26
C VAL A 181 19.20 1.53 10.47
N VAL A 182 18.60 2.22 9.49
CA VAL A 182 18.25 3.64 9.62
C VAL A 182 17.30 3.86 10.81
N ARG A 183 16.30 2.99 10.98
CA ARG A 183 15.34 3.10 12.07
C ARG A 183 15.98 2.81 13.42
N LEU A 184 16.85 1.81 13.52
CA LEU A 184 17.60 1.45 14.72
C LEU A 184 18.53 2.59 15.16
N ARG A 185 19.25 3.22 14.21
CA ARG A 185 20.10 4.39 14.51
C ARG A 185 19.28 5.58 15.00
N ALA A 186 18.09 5.79 14.44
CA ALA A 186 17.17 6.83 14.90
C ALA A 186 16.57 6.56 16.30
N ARG A 187 16.57 5.31 16.81
CA ARG A 187 16.10 4.97 18.17
C ARG A 187 16.93 5.61 19.28
N ARG A 188 18.12 6.12 18.97
CA ARG A 188 18.94 6.88 19.92
C ARG A 188 18.29 8.22 20.32
N GLN A 189 17.13 8.59 19.74
CA GLN A 189 16.34 9.77 20.12
C GLN A 189 15.11 9.36 20.97
N PRO A 190 14.93 9.91 22.20
CA PRO A 190 13.80 9.60 23.08
C PRO A 190 12.44 9.82 22.40
N GLY A 191 11.50 8.88 22.57
CA GLY A 191 10.08 9.04 22.18
C GLY A 191 9.67 8.70 20.74
N THR A 192 10.59 8.22 19.89
CA THR A 192 10.33 8.20 18.42
C THR A 192 9.89 6.86 17.80
N THR A 193 9.73 5.76 18.57
CA THR A 193 9.33 4.47 17.96
C THR A 193 8.64 3.45 18.88
N GLY A 194 7.43 3.00 18.50
CA GLY A 194 6.80 1.77 19.03
C GLY A 194 7.05 0.54 18.14
N GLY A 195 6.90 -0.67 18.70
CA GLY A 195 7.13 -1.96 18.03
C GLY A 195 6.34 -2.15 16.72
N PHE A 196 5.17 -1.52 16.61
CA PHE A 196 4.31 -1.48 15.41
C PHE A 196 5.01 -0.96 14.14
N HIS A 197 6.11 -0.20 14.28
CA HIS A 197 6.85 0.31 13.13
C HIS A 197 7.99 -0.59 12.65
N LEU A 198 8.40 -1.56 13.46
CA LEU A 198 9.57 -2.41 13.21
C LEU A 198 9.13 -3.82 12.83
N SER A 199 8.03 -4.28 13.40
CA SER A 199 7.49 -5.62 13.14
C SER A 199 7.37 -5.95 11.65
N PRO A 200 6.92 -5.05 10.75
CA PRO A 200 6.78 -5.44 9.35
C PRO A 200 8.12 -5.50 8.61
N LEU A 201 9.11 -4.68 9.00
CA LEU A 201 10.45 -4.72 8.41
C LEU A 201 11.17 -6.00 8.84
N LEU A 202 11.07 -6.37 10.12
CA LEU A 202 11.64 -7.61 10.64
C LEU A 202 10.97 -8.83 9.99
N LEU A 203 9.64 -8.83 9.87
CA LEU A 203 8.91 -9.94 9.28
C LEU A 203 9.24 -10.12 7.80
N LEU A 204 9.33 -9.03 7.03
CA LEU A 204 9.79 -9.08 5.63
C LEU A 204 11.22 -9.60 5.52
N LEU A 205 12.11 -9.20 6.42
CA LEU A 205 13.49 -9.68 6.45
C LEU A 205 13.56 -11.18 6.79
N VAL A 206 12.80 -11.64 7.78
CA VAL A 206 12.72 -13.06 8.17
C VAL A 206 12.23 -13.90 6.99
N VAL A 207 11.11 -13.52 6.36
CA VAL A 207 10.57 -14.24 5.19
C VAL A 207 11.58 -14.31 4.05
N ALA A 208 12.27 -13.20 3.76
CA ALA A 208 13.26 -13.16 2.68
C ALA A 208 14.49 -14.03 2.99
N LEU A 209 15.00 -13.99 4.22
CA LEU A 209 16.15 -14.80 4.64
C LEU A 209 15.81 -16.29 4.68
N THR A 210 14.65 -16.67 5.22
CA THR A 210 14.21 -18.07 5.22
C THR A 210 13.96 -18.58 3.81
N GLY A 211 13.46 -17.74 2.90
CA GLY A 211 13.31 -18.08 1.48
C GLY A 211 14.65 -18.32 0.77
N LEU A 212 15.67 -17.49 1.06
CA LEU A 212 17.03 -17.69 0.54
C LEU A 212 17.74 -18.91 1.12
N ALA A 213 17.32 -19.37 2.31
CA ALA A 213 17.85 -20.58 2.91
C ALA A 213 17.37 -21.86 2.22
N LEU A 214 16.22 -21.85 1.53
CA LEU A 214 15.64 -23.06 0.92
C LEU A 214 16.55 -23.71 -0.14
N PRO A 215 17.12 -22.97 -1.14
CA PRO A 215 18.04 -23.58 -2.10
C PRO A 215 19.36 -24.05 -1.47
N VAL A 216 19.76 -23.47 -0.34
CA VAL A 216 20.94 -23.92 0.41
C VAL A 216 20.63 -25.23 1.13
N ALA A 217 19.50 -25.30 1.83
CA ALA A 217 19.04 -26.51 2.50
C ALA A 217 18.82 -27.66 1.50
N GLY A 218 18.25 -27.39 0.32
CA GLY A 218 18.07 -28.38 -0.73
C GLY A 218 19.39 -28.97 -1.25
N ARG A 219 20.45 -28.16 -1.35
CA ARG A 219 21.79 -28.62 -1.75
C ARG A 219 22.54 -29.39 -0.66
N SER A 220 22.11 -29.30 0.60
CA SER A 220 22.74 -30.01 1.71
C SER A 220 22.54 -31.53 1.64
N GLY A 221 21.60 -32.01 0.83
CA GLY A 221 21.27 -33.44 0.71
C GLY A 221 20.53 -34.04 1.91
N SER A 222 20.27 -33.27 2.97
CA SER A 222 19.50 -33.72 4.14
C SER A 222 18.01 -33.42 3.98
N PRO A 223 17.13 -34.44 3.85
CA PRO A 223 15.70 -34.23 3.73
C PRO A 223 15.11 -33.51 4.95
N GLY A 224 15.60 -33.82 6.15
CA GLY A 224 15.13 -33.20 7.40
C GLY A 224 15.45 -31.71 7.48
N LEU A 225 16.63 -31.28 7.03
CA LEU A 225 16.99 -29.85 7.01
C LEU A 225 16.12 -29.08 6.01
N PHE A 226 15.84 -29.65 4.84
CA PHE A 226 14.96 -29.02 3.86
C PHE A 226 13.54 -28.88 4.40
N GLN A 227 12.97 -29.93 5.00
CA GLN A 227 11.64 -29.89 5.60
C GLN A 227 11.55 -28.85 6.73
N ALA A 228 12.54 -28.81 7.63
CA ALA A 228 12.56 -27.82 8.70
C ALA A 228 12.63 -26.38 8.14
N ALA A 229 13.49 -26.14 7.16
CA ALA A 229 13.60 -24.83 6.50
C ALA A 229 12.30 -24.43 5.78
N ALA A 230 11.66 -25.38 5.09
CA ALA A 230 10.37 -25.18 4.42
C ALA A 230 9.26 -24.81 5.40
N THR A 231 9.14 -25.53 6.51
CA THR A 231 8.15 -25.23 7.57
C THR A 231 8.39 -23.87 8.20
N VAL A 232 9.64 -23.53 8.52
CA VAL A 232 9.99 -22.21 9.09
C VAL A 232 9.66 -21.09 8.09
N HIS A 233 9.97 -21.28 6.81
CA HIS A 233 9.62 -20.33 5.76
C HIS A 233 8.09 -20.19 5.64
N GLU A 234 7.36 -21.29 5.56
CA GLU A 234 5.91 -21.31 5.45
C GLU A 234 5.24 -20.57 6.61
N VAL A 235 5.57 -20.92 7.84
CA VAL A 235 5.04 -20.27 9.04
C VAL A 235 5.33 -18.77 9.01
N SER A 236 6.55 -18.37 8.61
CA SER A 236 6.90 -16.94 8.51
C SER A 236 6.06 -16.20 7.45
N VAL A 237 5.75 -16.84 6.32
CA VAL A 237 4.90 -16.28 5.25
C VAL A 237 3.46 -16.19 5.71
N ILE A 238 2.92 -17.21 6.37
CA ILE A 238 1.55 -17.21 6.91
C ILE A 238 1.39 -16.05 7.91
N VAL A 239 2.34 -15.89 8.83
CA VAL A 239 2.34 -14.78 9.80
C VAL A 239 2.40 -13.43 9.07
N LEU A 240 3.23 -13.30 8.02
CA LEU A 240 3.27 -12.08 7.19
C LEU A 240 1.91 -11.78 6.56
N LEU A 241 1.32 -12.76 5.87
CA LEU A 241 0.03 -12.63 5.18
C LEU A 241 -1.09 -12.19 6.12
N LEU A 242 -1.22 -12.84 7.27
CA LEU A 242 -2.24 -12.51 8.27
C LEU A 242 -1.98 -11.16 8.94
N ALA A 243 -0.71 -10.75 9.08
CA ALA A 243 -0.34 -9.44 9.61
C ALA A 243 -0.50 -8.29 8.60
N LEU A 244 -0.58 -8.55 7.29
CA LEU A 244 -0.71 -7.51 6.25
C LEU A 244 -1.82 -6.48 6.54
N PRO A 245 -3.09 -6.89 6.73
CA PRO A 245 -4.17 -5.93 6.97
C PRO A 245 -4.04 -5.20 8.30
N PHE A 246 -3.41 -5.79 9.32
CA PHE A 246 -3.37 -5.22 10.68
C PHE A 246 -2.10 -4.45 11.01
N SER A 247 -1.06 -4.57 10.19
CA SER A 247 0.22 -3.91 10.40
C SER A 247 0.32 -2.56 9.69
N LYS A 248 1.50 -1.92 9.79
CA LYS A 248 1.82 -0.73 9.00
C LYS A 248 1.72 -1.01 7.49
N LEU A 249 1.84 -2.25 7.02
CA LEU A 249 1.72 -2.61 5.59
C LEU A 249 0.33 -2.35 5.03
N ALA A 250 -0.70 -2.20 5.87
CA ALA A 250 -2.04 -1.78 5.45
C ALA A 250 -2.07 -0.45 4.68
N HIS A 251 -1.03 0.39 4.79
CA HIS A 251 -0.90 1.58 3.96
C HIS A 251 -0.85 1.24 2.46
N LEU A 252 -0.31 0.08 2.06
CA LEU A 252 -0.32 -0.40 0.69
C LEU A 252 -1.76 -0.56 0.17
N LEU A 253 -2.64 -1.11 1.01
CA LEU A 253 -4.04 -1.36 0.69
C LEU A 253 -4.89 -0.07 0.66
N ILE A 254 -4.51 0.93 1.47
CA ILE A 254 -5.20 2.22 1.55
C ILE A 254 -4.75 3.18 0.44
N ARG A 255 -3.49 3.06 -0.04
CA ARG A 255 -2.88 3.97 -1.00
C ARG A 255 -3.69 4.23 -2.28
N PRO A 256 -4.44 3.27 -2.86
CA PRO A 256 -5.32 3.54 -4.00
C PRO A 256 -6.35 4.66 -3.73
N LEU A 257 -6.74 4.90 -2.47
CA LEU A 257 -7.64 6.00 -2.11
C LEU A 257 -7.03 7.38 -2.40
N GLN A 258 -5.71 7.47 -2.52
CA GLN A 258 -5.03 8.70 -2.96
C GLN A 258 -5.50 9.16 -4.34
N LEU A 259 -5.92 8.24 -5.20
CA LEU A 259 -6.51 8.56 -6.50
C LEU A 259 -7.79 9.36 -6.34
N GLY A 260 -8.65 8.99 -5.39
CA GLY A 260 -9.84 9.76 -5.04
C GLY A 260 -9.50 11.17 -4.55
N VAL A 261 -8.44 11.33 -3.77
CA VAL A 261 -7.95 12.65 -3.32
C VAL A 261 -7.48 13.51 -4.50
N GLN A 262 -6.79 12.91 -5.48
CA GLN A 262 -6.35 13.61 -6.69
C GLN A 262 -7.54 14.10 -7.51
N VAL A 263 -8.60 13.30 -7.65
CA VAL A 263 -9.83 13.72 -8.34
C VAL A 263 -10.50 14.88 -7.62
N VAL A 264 -10.66 14.79 -6.29
CA VAL A 264 -11.26 15.86 -5.49
C VAL A 264 -10.48 17.18 -5.61
N ARG A 265 -9.16 17.10 -5.78
CA ARG A 265 -8.26 18.26 -5.84
C ARG A 265 -7.82 18.62 -7.25
N ALA A 266 -8.47 18.06 -8.27
CA ALA A 266 -8.10 18.28 -9.66
C ALA A 266 -8.22 19.78 -10.04
N PRO A 267 -7.42 20.26 -11.00
CA PRO A 267 -7.60 21.59 -11.57
C PRO A 267 -9.03 21.78 -12.12
N GLY A 268 -9.60 22.97 -11.96
CA GLY A 268 -10.96 23.28 -12.41
C GLY A 268 -12.08 22.86 -11.45
N VAL A 269 -11.78 22.15 -10.34
CA VAL A 269 -12.77 21.87 -9.30
C VAL A 269 -13.07 23.17 -8.52
N PRO A 270 -14.35 23.52 -8.28
CA PRO A 270 -14.73 24.71 -7.52
C PRO A 270 -14.05 24.74 -6.15
N ARG A 271 -13.42 25.88 -5.85
CA ARG A 271 -12.75 26.15 -4.57
C ARG A 271 -13.49 27.23 -3.82
N VAL A 272 -13.35 27.17 -2.51
CA VAL A 272 -13.99 28.12 -1.61
C VAL A 272 -13.01 29.21 -1.24
N SER A 273 -13.48 30.44 -1.14
CA SER A 273 -12.64 31.57 -0.77
C SER A 273 -12.59 31.76 0.75
N CYS A 274 -11.44 32.22 1.24
CA CYS A 274 -11.27 32.58 2.64
C CYS A 274 -12.17 33.77 3.00
N ALA A 275 -13.00 33.63 4.03
CA ALA A 275 -13.88 34.71 4.50
C ALA A 275 -13.14 35.96 4.99
N GLY A 276 -11.84 35.86 5.31
CA GLY A 276 -11.03 36.98 5.80
C GLY A 276 -10.18 37.68 4.73
N CYS A 277 -9.56 36.93 3.81
CA CYS A 277 -8.59 37.49 2.85
C CYS A 277 -8.87 37.09 1.39
N GLY A 278 -10.00 36.43 1.11
CA GLY A 278 -10.36 35.98 -0.24
C GLY A 278 -9.51 34.84 -0.82
N ALA A 279 -8.40 34.47 -0.18
CA ALA A 279 -7.50 33.42 -0.70
C ALA A 279 -8.23 32.09 -0.96
N ALA A 280 -7.89 31.44 -2.07
CA ALA A 280 -8.47 30.15 -2.44
C ALA A 280 -8.09 29.06 -1.40
N LEU A 281 -9.11 28.41 -0.84
CA LEU A 281 -8.98 27.32 0.11
C LEU A 281 -9.13 25.96 -0.58
N ALA A 282 -9.42 24.92 0.20
CA ALA A 282 -9.69 23.58 -0.28
C ALA A 282 -10.90 23.54 -1.25
N PRO A 283 -11.01 22.49 -2.09
CA PRO A 283 -12.20 22.26 -2.91
C PRO A 283 -13.48 22.31 -2.07
N ALA A 284 -14.56 22.88 -2.62
CA ALA A 284 -15.83 23.06 -1.91
C ALA A 284 -16.34 21.74 -1.32
N ALA A 285 -16.41 20.70 -2.15
CA ALA A 285 -16.82 19.38 -1.73
C ALA A 285 -15.97 18.79 -0.59
N GLN A 286 -14.65 19.06 -0.56
CA GLN A 286 -13.79 18.63 0.55
C GLN A 286 -14.08 19.42 1.82
N ARG A 287 -14.31 20.74 1.73
CA ARG A 287 -14.68 21.56 2.88
C ARG A 287 -16.02 21.10 3.45
N ASP A 288 -17.05 20.99 2.62
CA ASP A 288 -18.41 20.67 3.05
C ASP A 288 -18.47 19.27 3.69
N ALA A 289 -17.68 18.32 3.17
CA ALA A 289 -17.49 17.01 3.82
C ALA A 289 -16.87 17.13 5.21
N VAL A 290 -15.85 17.98 5.40
CA VAL A 290 -15.22 18.19 6.72
C VAL A 290 -16.17 18.90 7.69
N GLU A 291 -16.90 19.93 7.23
CA GLU A 291 -17.89 20.64 8.06
C GLU A 291 -18.96 19.66 8.55
N GLY A 292 -19.56 18.87 7.66
CA GLY A 292 -20.56 17.88 8.04
C GLY A 292 -20.04 16.79 8.98
N LEU A 293 -18.75 16.42 8.87
CA LEU A 293 -18.12 15.46 9.81
C LEU A 293 -17.94 16.03 11.20
N LEU A 294 -17.55 17.30 11.30
CA LEU A 294 -17.37 17.99 12.57
C LEU A 294 -18.73 18.20 13.25
N GLU A 295 -19.72 18.65 12.49
CA GLU A 295 -21.09 18.85 12.98
C GLU A 295 -21.71 17.54 13.48
N ALA A 296 -21.55 16.43 12.75
CA ALA A 296 -21.99 15.10 13.18
C ALA A 296 -21.29 14.58 14.45
N ARG A 297 -20.21 15.25 14.89
CA ARG A 297 -19.49 14.96 16.14
C ARG A 297 -19.72 16.02 17.21
N GLY A 298 -20.64 16.96 16.98
CA GLY A 298 -20.97 18.03 17.92
C GLY A 298 -20.04 19.25 17.85
N PHE A 299 -19.08 19.29 16.93
CA PHE A 299 -18.18 20.43 16.77
C PHE A 299 -18.78 21.47 15.83
N ARG A 300 -19.33 22.55 16.39
CA ARG A 300 -19.81 23.72 15.65
C ARG A 300 -18.79 24.85 15.76
N LEU A 301 -18.01 25.08 14.72
CA LEU A 301 -16.91 26.05 14.74
C LEU A 301 -17.31 27.47 14.28
N ALA A 302 -18.61 27.81 14.24
CA ALA A 302 -19.14 29.16 13.95
C ALA A 302 -18.42 29.92 12.80
N GLY A 303 -18.13 29.24 11.68
CA GLY A 303 -17.45 29.84 10.54
C GLY A 303 -15.93 30.01 10.66
N TYR A 304 -15.30 29.64 11.79
CA TYR A 304 -13.84 29.62 11.98
C TYR A 304 -13.13 28.79 10.91
N GLN A 305 -13.73 27.67 10.50
CA GLN A 305 -13.23 26.78 9.45
C GLN A 305 -13.29 27.37 8.03
N ARG A 306 -14.00 28.50 7.82
CA ARG A 306 -14.08 29.23 6.54
C ARG A 306 -12.93 30.24 6.36
N ARG A 307 -11.97 30.27 7.29
CA ARG A 307 -10.80 31.16 7.25
C ARG A 307 -9.51 30.36 7.05
N CYS A 308 -8.54 30.92 6.32
CA CYS A 308 -7.23 30.31 6.13
C CYS A 308 -6.43 30.29 7.45
N PRO A 309 -5.39 29.43 7.58
CA PRO A 309 -4.56 29.39 8.79
C PRO A 309 -3.99 30.74 9.22
N ALA A 310 -3.61 31.61 8.27
CA ALA A 310 -3.12 32.95 8.58
C ALA A 310 -4.21 33.85 9.18
N CYS A 311 -5.40 33.92 8.57
CA CYS A 311 -6.53 34.68 9.11
C CYS A 311 -6.98 34.16 10.48
N ARG A 312 -6.95 32.84 10.71
CA ARG A 312 -7.26 32.24 12.02
C ARG A 312 -6.26 32.67 13.09
N ARG A 313 -4.96 32.61 12.80
CA ARG A 313 -3.91 33.11 13.70
C ARG A 313 -4.08 34.59 14.03
N ARG A 314 -4.43 35.42 13.04
CA ARG A 314 -4.71 36.84 13.27
C ARG A 314 -5.90 37.07 14.18
N GLN A 315 -6.96 36.27 14.02
CA GLN A 315 -8.15 36.39 14.85
C GLN A 315 -7.85 36.06 16.31
N VAL A 316 -7.05 35.02 16.56
CA VAL A 316 -6.55 34.67 17.90
C VAL A 316 -5.65 35.77 18.46
N ALA A 317 -4.68 36.24 17.68
CA ALA A 317 -3.76 37.29 18.13
C ALA A 317 -4.49 38.61 18.44
N ALA A 318 -5.50 38.98 17.65
CA ALA A 318 -6.33 40.16 17.90
C ALA A 318 -7.12 40.01 19.21
N ALA A 319 -7.76 38.86 19.44
CA ALA A 319 -8.48 38.60 20.69
C ALA A 319 -7.55 38.58 21.92
N GLN A 320 -6.34 38.03 21.78
CA GLN A 320 -5.34 38.06 22.86
C GLN A 320 -4.84 39.47 23.15
N ALA A 321 -4.61 40.27 22.12
CA ALA A 321 -4.17 41.65 22.30
C ALA A 321 -5.25 42.51 22.97
N GLU A 322 -6.51 42.33 22.58
CA GLU A 322 -7.66 42.96 23.24
C GLU A 322 -7.73 42.60 24.74
N LEU A 323 -7.60 41.32 25.09
CA LEU A 323 -7.56 40.87 26.48
C LEU A 323 -6.38 41.44 27.30
N LEU A 324 -5.26 41.71 26.64
CA LEU A 324 -4.05 42.25 27.27
C LEU A 324 -3.97 43.77 27.21
N GLY A 325 -4.96 44.46 26.63
CA GLY A 325 -4.90 45.91 26.38
C GLY A 325 -3.78 46.34 25.43
N ALA A 326 -3.23 45.40 24.65
CA ALA A 326 -2.14 45.65 23.71
C ALA A 326 -2.70 46.01 22.32
N GLN A 327 -2.03 46.92 21.61
CA GLN A 327 -2.38 47.22 20.22
C GLN A 327 -1.80 46.15 19.29
N PHE A 328 -2.65 45.31 18.70
CA PHE A 328 -2.25 44.42 17.62
C PHE A 328 -2.31 45.16 16.28
N GLN A 329 -1.15 45.31 15.62
CA GLN A 329 -1.06 45.84 14.25
C GLN A 329 -0.86 44.67 13.25
N PRO A 330 -1.94 44.08 12.70
CA PRO A 330 -1.80 43.03 11.70
C PRO A 330 -1.28 43.60 10.38
N ARG A 331 -0.15 43.07 9.88
CA ARG A 331 0.21 43.27 8.46
C ARG A 331 -0.86 42.67 7.54
N PRO A 332 -1.32 43.35 6.48
CA PRO A 332 -2.26 42.79 5.51
C PRO A 332 -1.77 41.47 4.90
N ALA A 333 -2.66 40.55 4.53
CA ALA A 333 -2.26 39.32 3.85
C ALA A 333 -2.05 39.65 2.37
N GLY A 334 -0.80 39.55 1.88
CA GLY A 334 -0.46 39.81 0.48
C GLY A 334 0.60 40.90 0.27
N THR A 335 0.91 41.69 1.28
CA THR A 335 2.06 42.60 1.24
C THR A 335 3.33 41.80 1.50
N ARG A 336 4.06 41.42 0.44
CA ARG A 336 5.51 41.18 0.58
C ARG A 336 6.13 42.44 1.15
N ALA A 337 7.14 42.31 2.00
CA ALA A 337 7.91 43.47 2.41
C ALA A 337 8.49 44.12 1.15
N SER A 338 8.05 45.34 0.85
CA SER A 338 8.74 46.23 -0.07
C SER A 338 10.11 46.51 0.54
N GLY A 339 11.12 45.70 0.18
CA GLY A 339 12.46 45.82 0.75
C GLY A 339 13.44 44.68 0.48
N GLU A 340 13.00 43.49 0.05
CA GLU A 340 13.93 42.46 -0.46
C GLU A 340 13.85 42.41 -1.98
N THR A 341 14.70 43.22 -2.60
CA THR A 341 15.09 43.06 -4.01
C THR A 341 15.79 41.72 -4.22
N ALA A 342 15.62 41.20 -5.44
CA ALA A 342 16.17 39.95 -5.96
C ALA A 342 17.69 39.78 -5.76
#